data_AF-A0A2S7RZR7-F1
#
_entry.id   AF-A0A2S7RZR7-F1
#
_cell.length_a   1.000
_cell.length_b   1.000
_cell.length_c   1.000
_cell.angle_alpha   90.00
_cell.angle_beta   90.00
_cell.angle_gamma   90.00
#
_symmetry.space_group_name_H-M   'P 1'
#
loop_
_entity.id
_entity.type
_entity.pdbx_description
1 polymer ?
#
loop_
_entity_poly.entity_id
_entity_poly.type
_entity_poly.pdbx_seq_one_letter_code
_entity_poly.pdbx_strand_id
1 'polypeptide(L)'
;MTKKHKLLLISIALLSLIHLLFSFYYLHLYGYFNLHGQLNTFLLLTLILRVVFAGYIVLCGFLAIREEKQKLLPFYLLFFLFNLLLPFLFQL
;
A
#
# COMPACT_ATOMS: atom_id res chain seq x y z
N MET A 1 -15.04 18.72 5.26
CA MET A 1 -14.89 17.25 5.06
C MET A 1 -15.93 16.51 5.89
N THR A 2 -16.71 15.60 5.31
CA THR A 2 -17.63 14.76 6.08
C THR A 2 -16.83 13.73 6.91
N LYS A 3 -17.40 13.23 8.02
CA LYS A 3 -16.73 12.27 8.92
C LYS A 3 -16.22 11.02 8.19
N LYS A 4 -16.97 10.54 7.18
CA LYS A 4 -16.60 9.39 6.35
C LYS A 4 -15.32 9.61 5.55
N HIS A 5 -15.07 10.84 5.06
CA HIS A 5 -13.87 11.13 4.26
C HIS A 5 -12.62 11.28 5.13
N LYS A 6 -12.74 11.84 6.35
CA LYS A 6 -11.61 11.84 7.30
C LYS A 6 -11.17 10.40 7.60
N LEU A 7 -12.13 9.51 7.77
CA LEU A 7 -11.85 8.10 8.03
C LEU A 7 -11.16 7.41 6.84
N LEU A 8 -11.58 7.70 5.61
CA LEU A 8 -10.96 7.18 4.39
C LEU A 8 -9.53 7.73 4.17
N LEU A 9 -9.30 8.99 4.52
CA LEU A 9 -7.97 9.61 4.41
C LEU A 9 -7.01 9.05 5.48
N ILE A 10 -7.52 8.85 6.70
CA ILE A 10 -6.78 8.17 7.78
C ILE A 10 -6.47 6.72 7.40
N SER A 11 -7.43 5.99 6.80
CA SER A 11 -7.20 4.60 6.41
C SER A 11 -6.12 4.47 5.35
N ILE A 12 -6.14 5.33 4.31
CA ILE A 12 -5.10 5.34 3.27
C ILE A 12 -3.74 5.76 3.85
N ALA A 13 -3.71 6.73 4.76
CA ALA A 13 -2.46 7.16 5.41
C ALA A 13 -1.85 6.03 6.26
N LEU A 14 -2.67 5.35 7.06
CA LEU A 14 -2.26 4.21 7.88
C LEU A 14 -1.77 3.05 7.00
N LEU A 15 -2.50 2.75 5.92
CA LEU A 15 -2.12 1.73 4.95
C LEU A 15 -0.76 2.01 4.33
N SER A 16 -0.52 3.27 3.95
CA SER A 16 0.74 3.69 3.34
C SER A 16 1.90 3.66 4.33
N LEU A 17 1.64 3.95 5.61
CA LEU A 17 2.63 3.83 6.67
C LEU A 17 3.01 2.37 6.93
N ILE A 18 2.02 1.46 6.96
CA ILE A 18 2.26 0.01 7.06
C ILE A 18 3.06 -0.47 5.83
N HIS A 19 2.68 -0.04 4.63
CA HIS A 19 3.37 -0.42 3.40
C HIS A 19 4.83 0.08 3.38
N LEU A 20 5.07 1.29 3.88
CA LEU A 20 6.41 1.87 4.04
C LEU A 20 7.26 1.08 5.05
N LEU A 21 6.72 0.80 6.24
CA LEU A 21 7.40 -0.01 7.24
C LEU A 21 7.75 -1.39 6.68
N PHE A 22 6.79 -2.05 6.01
CA PHE A 22 7.02 -3.35 5.40
C PHE A 22 8.12 -3.29 4.32
N SER A 23 8.13 -2.25 3.48
CA SER A 23 9.16 -2.06 2.45
C SER A 23 10.54 -1.82 3.06
N PHE A 24 10.64 -1.05 4.15
CA PHE A 24 11.88 -0.79 4.85
C PHE A 24 12.50 -2.06 5.46
N TYR A 25 11.67 -2.92 6.06
CA TYR A 25 12.12 -4.17 6.66
C TYR A 25 12.18 -5.35 5.68
N TYR A 26 11.74 -5.17 4.43
CA TYR A 26 11.61 -6.25 3.45
C TYR A 26 12.91 -7.06 3.29
N LEU A 27 14.05 -6.40 3.12
CA LEU A 27 15.34 -7.07 2.92
C LEU A 27 15.76 -7.92 4.14
N HIS A 28 15.52 -7.40 5.34
CA HIS A 28 15.83 -8.10 6.59
C HIS A 28 14.96 -9.34 6.76
N LEU A 29 13.66 -9.21 6.48
CA LEU A 29 12.73 -10.35 6.51
C LEU A 29 13.07 -11.36 5.41
N TYR A 30 13.35 -10.89 4.19
CA TYR A 30 13.76 -11.73 3.08
C TYR A 30 14.99 -12.58 3.44
N GLY A 31 16.04 -11.95 3.99
CA GLY A 31 17.24 -12.65 4.45
C GLY A 31 16.94 -13.68 5.54
N TYR A 32 16.13 -13.31 6.54
CA TYR A 32 15.70 -14.22 7.60
C TYR A 32 14.97 -15.45 7.06
N PHE A 33 13.93 -15.24 6.24
CA PHE A 33 13.14 -16.34 5.66
C PHE A 33 13.95 -17.19 4.67
N ASN A 34 14.94 -16.61 4.00
CA ASN A 34 15.87 -17.35 3.15
C ASN A 34 16.74 -18.32 3.97
N LEU A 35 17.32 -17.85 5.08
CA LEU A 35 18.16 -18.68 5.97
C LEU A 35 17.38 -19.81 6.65
N HIS A 36 16.08 -19.62 6.87
CA HIS A 36 15.19 -20.63 7.45
C HIS A 36 14.53 -21.56 6.42
N GLY A 37 14.88 -21.47 5.14
CA GLY A 37 14.33 -22.33 4.07
C GLY A 37 12.84 -22.08 3.76
N GLN A 38 12.28 -20.95 4.23
CA GLN A 38 10.87 -20.58 4.08
C GLN A 38 10.66 -19.45 3.07
N LEU A 39 11.64 -19.25 2.18
CA LEU A 39 11.66 -18.15 1.22
C LEU A 39 10.40 -18.10 0.35
N ASN A 40 9.98 -19.24 -0.19
CA ASN A 40 8.81 -19.31 -1.07
C ASN A 40 7.52 -18.89 -0.35
N THR A 41 7.38 -19.27 0.92
CA THR A 41 6.23 -18.89 1.75
C THR A 41 6.23 -17.38 2.00
N PHE A 42 7.38 -16.78 2.30
CA PHE A 42 7.51 -15.34 2.48
C PHE A 42 7.21 -14.56 1.20
N LEU A 43 7.70 -15.03 0.05
CA LEU A 43 7.42 -14.43 -1.26
C LEU A 43 5.92 -14.49 -1.59
N LEU A 44 5.27 -15.62 -1.33
CA LEU A 44 3.84 -15.79 -1.56
C LEU A 44 3.00 -14.87 -0.65
N LEU A 45 3.34 -14.78 0.63
CA LEU A 45 2.72 -13.84 1.57
C LEU A 45 2.89 -12.38 1.13
N THR A 46 4.10 -12.02 0.70
CA THR A 46 4.40 -10.67 0.20
C THR A 46 3.60 -10.36 -1.07
N LEU A 47 3.48 -11.33 -1.98
CA LEU A 47 2.68 -11.19 -3.19
C LEU A 47 1.20 -10.95 -2.86
N ILE A 48 0.61 -11.77 -1.98
CA ILE A 48 -0.78 -11.60 -1.53
C ILE A 48 -0.97 -10.21 -0.94
N LEU A 49 -0.06 -9.79 -0.05
CA LEU A 49 -0.11 -8.47 0.58
C LEU A 49 -0.09 -7.34 -0.46
N ARG A 50 0.78 -7.45 -1.48
CA ARG A 50 0.84 -6.47 -2.59
C ARG A 50 -0.45 -6.43 -3.39
N VAL A 51 -1.04 -7.58 -3.70
CA VAL A 51 -2.32 -7.65 -4.44
C VAL A 51 -3.45 -7.02 -3.62
N VAL A 52 -3.52 -7.31 -2.32
CA VAL A 52 -4.52 -6.72 -1.42
C VAL A 52 -4.36 -5.20 -1.34
N PHE A 53 -3.13 -4.69 -1.19
CA PHE A 53 -2.87 -3.25 -1.19
C PHE A 53 -3.27 -2.60 -2.52
N ALA A 54 -2.87 -3.19 -3.66
CA ALA A 54 -3.24 -2.68 -4.97
C ALA A 54 -4.76 -2.64 -5.17
N GLY A 55 -5.46 -3.72 -4.80
CA GLY A 55 -6.91 -3.80 -4.87
C GLY A 55 -7.61 -2.76 -4.00
N TYR A 56 -7.11 -2.55 -2.77
CA TYR A 56 -7.66 -1.54 -1.87
C TYR A 56 -7.48 -0.13 -2.43
N ILE A 57 -6.31 0.18 -2.99
CA ILE A 57 -6.05 1.47 -3.62
C ILE A 57 -7.03 1.69 -4.78
N VAL A 58 -7.17 0.71 -5.69
CA VAL A 58 -8.12 0.80 -6.82
C VAL A 58 -9.55 1.07 -6.34
N LEU A 59 -10.01 0.37 -5.30
CA LEU A 59 -11.33 0.60 -4.71
C LEU A 59 -11.47 2.02 -4.16
N CYS A 60 -10.48 2.53 -3.44
CA CYS A 60 -10.47 3.89 -2.95
C CYS A 60 -10.51 4.92 -4.09
N GLY A 61 -9.79 4.68 -5.19
CA GLY A 61 -9.79 5.56 -6.35
C GLY A 61 -11.14 5.60 -7.05
N PHE A 62 -11.74 4.43 -7.25
CA PHE A 62 -13.07 4.29 -7.82
C PHE A 62 -14.12 5.05 -6.99
N LEU A 63 -14.08 4.89 -5.66
CA LEU A 63 -14.98 5.62 -4.76
C LEU A 63 -14.75 7.14 -4.78
N ALA A 64 -13.50 7.59 -4.85
CA ALA A 64 -13.16 9.01 -4.90
C ALA A 64 -13.66 9.70 -6.18
N ILE A 65 -13.60 9.00 -7.33
CA ILE A 65 -14.11 9.49 -8.62
C ILE A 65 -15.64 9.51 -8.61
N ARG A 66 -16.28 8.44 -8.11
CA ARG A 66 -17.75 8.29 -8.08
C ARG A 66 -18.45 9.37 -7.26
N GLU A 67 -17.83 9.90 -6.21
CA GLU A 67 -18.44 10.91 -5.34
C GLU A 67 -18.30 12.37 -5.87
N GLU A 68 -17.80 12.59 -7.10
CA GLU A 68 -17.58 13.91 -7.73
C GLU A 68 -16.74 14.92 -6.89
N LYS A 69 -16.00 14.45 -5.89
CA LYS A 69 -15.20 15.33 -5.03
C LYS A 69 -13.79 15.51 -5.58
N GLN A 70 -13.67 16.30 -6.63
CA GLN A 70 -12.40 16.66 -7.30
C GLN A 70 -11.29 17.15 -6.34
N LYS A 71 -11.65 17.77 -5.20
CA LYS A 71 -10.67 18.24 -4.19
C LYS A 71 -9.89 17.12 -3.48
N LEU A 72 -10.41 15.89 -3.47
CA LEU A 72 -9.78 14.72 -2.84
C LEU A 72 -8.96 13.87 -3.80
N LEU A 73 -9.22 14.03 -5.10
CA LEU A 73 -8.49 13.37 -6.18
C LEU A 73 -6.96 13.52 -6.07
N PRO A 74 -6.38 14.73 -5.82
CA PRO A 74 -4.94 14.88 -5.75
C PRO A 74 -4.32 14.18 -4.53
N PHE A 75 -5.01 14.13 -3.39
CA PHE A 75 -4.53 13.39 -2.21
C PHE A 75 -4.54 11.88 -2.45
N TYR A 76 -5.59 11.38 -3.10
CA TYR A 76 -5.64 9.98 -3.53
C TYR A 76 -4.54 9.65 -4.54
N LEU A 77 -4.36 10.49 -5.57
CA LEU A 77 -3.29 10.33 -6.57
C LEU A 77 -1.90 10.34 -5.94
N LEU A 78 -1.66 11.18 -4.93
CA LEU A 78 -0.41 11.21 -4.20
C LEU A 78 -0.15 9.88 -3.47
N PHE A 79 -1.15 9.35 -2.77
CA PHE A 79 -1.02 8.06 -2.08
C PHE A 79 -0.94 6.87 -3.04
N PHE A 80 -1.61 6.95 -4.19
CA PHE A 80 -1.48 5.99 -5.29
C PHE A 80 -0.05 6.00 -5.83
N LEU A 81 0.50 7.17 -6.16
CA LEU A 81 1.87 7.32 -6.65
C LEU A 81 2.89 6.85 -5.62
N PHE A 82 2.69 7.18 -4.33
CA PHE A 82 3.57 6.74 -3.25
C PHE A 82 3.61 5.21 -3.13
N ASN A 83 2.46 4.54 -3.12
CA ASN A 83 2.40 3.07 -3.07
C ASN A 83 2.81 2.41 -4.40
N LEU A 84 2.67 3.07 -5.54
CA LEU A 84 3.14 2.57 -6.83
C LEU A 84 4.67 2.64 -6.93
N LEU A 85 5.28 3.73 -6.44
CA LEU A 85 6.72 3.99 -6.52
C LEU A 85 7.52 3.24 -5.44
N LEU A 86 6.94 3.03 -4.26
CA LEU A 86 7.57 2.32 -3.13
C LEU A 86 8.18 0.96 -3.53
N PRO A 87 7.44 0.06 -4.23
CA PRO A 87 7.98 -1.20 -4.70
C PRO A 87 9.22 -1.07 -5.61
N PHE A 88 9.37 0.03 -6.35
CA PHE A 88 10.52 0.27 -7.23
C PHE A 88 11.69 0.93 -6.51
N LEU A 89 11.44 1.71 -5.45
CA LEU A 89 12.49 2.35 -4.65
C LEU A 89 13.19 1.38 -3.70
N PHE A 90 12.46 0.37 -3.22
CA PHE A 90 12.99 -0.65 -2.32
C PHE A 90 13.31 -1.97 -3.04
N GLN A 91 13.48 -1.92 -4.36
CA GLN A 91 14.04 -3.03 -5.14
C GLN A 91 15.55 -3.15 -4.86
N LEU A 92 15.89 -4.02 -3.93
CA LEU A 92 16.99 -4.99 -4.07
C LEU A 92 16.58 -6.30 -3.38
#